data_AF-A0A9E1SC53-F1
#
_entry.id   AF-A0A9E1SC53-F1
#
_cell.length_a   1.000
_cell.length_b   1.000
_cell.length_c   1.000
_cell.angle_alpha   90.00
_cell.angle_beta   90.00
_cell.angle_gamma   90.00
#
_symmetry.space_group_name_H-M   'P 1'
#
loop_
_entity.id
_entity.type
_entity.pdbx_description
1 polymer ?
#
loop_
_entity_poly.entity_id
_entity_poly.type
_entity_poly.pdbx_seq_one_letter_code
_entity_poly.pdbx_strand_id
1 'polypeptide(L)'
;MSKNKSLKFLISQSFAFLLIGFLFEVYGQVPVNDLPATPAPSTGFVGALEEFDDLGLGVLADPVELRLVDGLEEPLERLRLRDQDTNMILDMIQVLTNKYILRPQNLPQVKVNFDSFSILTKRETLLVLDSLLAMNGIGISRINDRVYKAVPAAGMNVHVPIWLEGSASSIKPSQRIYMKMFHLEYAPAVEVREQLSPFSTPNVGALLLFEKANSILATDSLLNLQRMEKLLVSIDRPISREELGTEFFIHDTLHAGARELETKLKTMIEGSFKSFIGGTTQVDSDERTGKLIVVTRTENLETIKFILATLDAPVKMKTTSKLFKLQHAEAKDIQSILDEVIKKQQSIKQKVQGGKNIRPTANNSKSGAKPPTPGVQNAAAPGANQTSSSSGEAEGSHEFSDFITISADERSNAILVYGTKADITEIGMMIE
;
A
#
# COMPACT_ATOMS: atom_id res chain seq x y z
N MET A 1 34.54 -2.03 39.24
CA MET A 1 35.14 -1.15 40.29
C MET A 1 35.86 -0.04 39.55
N SER A 2 35.77 1.26 39.79
CA SER A 2 35.13 2.12 40.80
C SER A 2 35.12 3.51 40.13
N LYS A 3 33.95 4.06 39.81
CA LYS A 3 33.39 5.32 40.33
C LYS A 3 34.17 6.63 40.11
N ASN A 4 33.38 7.61 39.64
CA ASN A 4 33.36 9.04 40.00
C ASN A 4 34.42 9.95 39.34
N LYS A 5 34.16 11.22 38.99
CA LYS A 5 32.98 12.09 39.10
C LYS A 5 33.23 13.35 38.23
N SER A 6 32.13 13.97 37.84
CA SER A 6 31.89 15.38 37.46
C SER A 6 32.99 16.43 37.66
N LEU A 7 33.05 17.47 36.81
CA LEU A 7 32.37 18.77 37.07
C LEU A 7 32.51 19.75 35.88
N LYS A 8 31.44 20.52 35.67
CA LYS A 8 31.32 21.70 34.79
C LYS A 8 32.10 22.91 35.36
N PHE A 9 32.57 23.83 34.51
CA PHE A 9 32.57 25.32 34.65
C PHE A 9 33.30 25.91 33.41
N LEU A 10 32.65 26.62 32.49
CA LEU A 10 32.35 28.08 32.43
C LEU A 10 33.55 28.97 32.08
N ILE A 11 33.28 30.06 31.31
CA ILE A 11 34.13 31.25 30.96
C ILE A 11 34.86 31.11 29.61
N SER A 12 35.01 32.10 28.71
CA SER A 12 34.32 33.34 28.30
C SER A 12 35.26 34.00 27.26
N GLN A 13 34.70 34.80 26.35
CA GLN A 13 35.31 35.94 25.63
C GLN A 13 36.27 35.71 24.44
N SER A 14 35.74 36.16 23.28
CA SER A 14 36.25 37.23 22.41
C SER A 14 37.71 37.22 21.94
N PHE A 15 37.88 37.08 20.62
CA PHE A 15 38.95 37.79 19.90
C PHE A 15 38.44 38.28 18.55
N ALA A 16 38.25 39.59 18.46
CA ALA A 16 38.07 40.33 17.23
C ALA A 16 39.46 40.58 16.63
N PHE A 17 39.64 40.34 15.32
CA PHE A 17 40.74 40.92 14.56
C PHE A 17 40.19 41.60 13.31
N LEU A 18 40.33 42.91 13.34
CA LEU A 18 40.00 43.90 12.33
C LEU A 18 41.30 44.15 11.56
N LEU A 19 41.30 43.98 10.23
CA LEU A 19 42.36 44.49 9.37
C LEU A 19 41.76 45.30 8.23
N ILE A 20 41.98 46.61 8.32
CA ILE A 20 41.70 47.65 7.33
C ILE A 20 42.86 47.68 6.33
N GLY A 21 42.56 47.79 5.04
CA GLY A 21 43.52 48.08 3.98
C GLY A 21 42.80 48.70 2.78
N PHE A 22 43.14 49.94 2.48
CA PHE A 22 42.39 50.92 1.69
C PHE A 22 43.07 51.16 0.33
N LEU A 23 42.27 51.47 -0.71
CA LEU A 23 42.58 52.14 -2.00
C LEU A 23 43.47 51.43 -3.05
N PHE A 24 42.93 51.25 -4.26
CA PHE A 24 43.34 51.98 -5.48
C PHE A 24 42.35 51.70 -6.63
N GLU A 25 41.61 52.74 -7.05
CA GLU A 25 40.91 52.78 -8.34
C GLU A 25 41.96 52.96 -9.46
N VAL A 26 41.87 52.14 -10.50
CA VAL A 26 42.56 52.37 -11.77
C VAL A 26 41.52 52.46 -12.87
N TYR A 27 41.30 53.70 -13.33
CA TYR A 27 40.68 54.01 -14.61
C TYR A 27 41.62 53.55 -15.74
N GLY A 28 41.15 52.60 -16.56
CA GLY A 28 41.71 52.33 -17.87
C GLY A 28 40.88 53.04 -18.94
N GLN A 29 41.47 54.02 -19.61
CA GLN A 29 40.91 54.68 -20.78
C GLN A 29 41.70 54.31 -22.04
N VAL A 30 41.03 54.44 -23.20
CA VAL A 30 41.49 54.69 -24.60
C VAL A 30 41.10 53.56 -25.58
N PRO A 31 40.62 53.81 -26.84
CA PRO A 31 40.14 55.05 -27.49
C PRO A 31 38.70 54.98 -28.05
N VAL A 32 38.16 56.17 -28.35
CA VAL A 32 36.93 56.39 -29.13
C VAL A 32 37.29 56.36 -30.61
N ASN A 33 36.80 55.35 -31.34
CA ASN A 33 36.34 55.42 -32.73
C ASN A 33 35.91 54.02 -33.18
N ASP A 34 34.59 53.77 -33.11
CA ASP A 34 33.80 53.04 -34.11
C ASP A 34 32.41 52.76 -33.49
N LEU A 35 31.53 53.75 -33.63
CA LEU A 35 30.10 53.62 -33.34
C LEU A 35 29.41 53.12 -34.62
N PRO A 36 28.68 51.99 -34.62
CA PRO A 36 27.60 51.80 -35.56
C PRO A 36 26.36 52.52 -35.04
N ALA A 37 25.90 53.49 -35.84
CA ALA A 37 24.72 54.30 -35.62
C ALA A 37 23.44 53.45 -35.48
N THR A 38 22.58 53.85 -34.55
CA THR A 38 21.17 53.50 -34.52
C THR A 38 20.47 53.86 -35.84
N PRO A 39 19.72 52.96 -36.48
CA PRO A 39 18.76 53.38 -37.49
C PRO A 39 17.45 53.82 -36.83
N ALA A 40 16.96 54.98 -37.26
CA ALA A 40 15.66 55.57 -36.92
C ALA A 40 14.49 54.70 -37.44
N PRO A 41 13.26 54.86 -36.89
CA PRO A 41 12.11 54.06 -37.31
C PRO A 41 11.50 54.64 -38.59
N SER A 42 11.39 53.82 -39.64
CA SER A 42 10.54 54.09 -40.81
C SER A 42 9.57 52.95 -41.04
N THR A 43 8.29 53.25 -40.84
CA THR A 43 7.06 52.68 -41.43
C THR A 43 7.18 51.45 -42.34
N GLY A 44 6.44 50.39 -41.99
CA GLY A 44 5.72 49.56 -42.96
C GLY A 44 5.84 48.04 -42.83
N PHE A 45 4.67 47.41 -42.72
CA PHE A 45 4.34 45.99 -42.91
C PHE A 45 4.37 45.01 -41.72
N VAL A 46 3.13 44.75 -41.31
CA VAL A 46 2.53 43.72 -40.46
C VAL A 46 2.95 42.31 -40.89
N GLY A 47 3.30 41.47 -39.92
CA GLY A 47 3.54 40.03 -40.12
C GLY A 47 3.60 39.27 -38.79
N ALA A 48 2.46 38.67 -38.43
CA ALA A 48 2.26 37.52 -37.54
C ALA A 48 2.93 37.53 -36.15
N LEU A 49 2.16 37.92 -35.12
CA LEU A 49 2.30 37.35 -33.78
C LEU A 49 1.56 36.02 -33.76
N GLU A 50 2.26 34.95 -33.37
CA GLU A 50 1.68 33.63 -33.16
C GLU A 50 0.56 33.68 -32.12
N GLU A 51 -0.58 33.11 -32.50
CA GLU A 51 -1.81 32.96 -31.73
C GLU A 51 -1.59 32.09 -30.48
N PHE A 52 -1.66 32.70 -29.30
CA PHE A 52 -2.06 32.01 -28.07
C PHE A 52 -3.57 32.17 -27.91
N ASP A 53 -4.34 31.50 -28.78
CA ASP A 53 -5.80 31.63 -28.87
C ASP A 53 -6.51 30.29 -28.58
N ASP A 54 -6.29 29.74 -27.39
CA ASP A 54 -7.13 28.65 -26.86
C ASP A 54 -7.19 28.70 -25.32
N LEU A 55 -7.57 29.86 -24.79
CA LEU A 55 -8.04 29.98 -23.41
C LEU A 55 -9.56 29.94 -23.49
N GLY A 56 -10.16 28.80 -23.12
CA GLY A 56 -11.61 28.53 -23.16
C GLY A 56 -12.53 29.43 -22.32
N LEU A 57 -12.20 30.70 -22.18
CA LEU A 57 -13.16 31.78 -22.05
C LEU A 57 -14.04 31.76 -23.31
N GLY A 58 -15.35 31.93 -23.15
CA GLY A 58 -16.27 31.97 -24.28
C GLY A 58 -15.78 32.95 -25.34
N VAL A 59 -16.12 32.67 -26.59
CA VAL A 59 -15.73 33.45 -27.78
C VAL A 59 -16.05 34.96 -27.66
N LEU A 60 -16.87 35.37 -26.68
CA LEU A 60 -17.25 36.75 -26.43
C LEU A 60 -16.37 37.47 -25.39
N ALA A 61 -15.40 36.78 -24.76
CA ALA A 61 -14.46 37.34 -23.79
C ALA A 61 -13.11 37.76 -24.41
N ASP A 62 -12.81 37.30 -25.64
CA ASP A 62 -11.59 37.66 -26.34
C ASP A 62 -11.65 39.11 -26.88
N PRO A 63 -10.67 39.99 -26.55
CA PRO A 63 -10.62 41.37 -27.07
C PRO A 63 -10.56 41.47 -28.60
N VAL A 64 -10.11 40.45 -29.33
CA VAL A 64 -10.09 40.44 -30.80
C VAL A 64 -11.50 40.25 -31.37
N GLU A 65 -12.27 39.37 -30.75
CA GLU A 65 -13.65 39.02 -31.14
C GLU A 65 -14.64 40.17 -30.95
N LEU A 66 -14.47 40.93 -29.86
CA LEU A 66 -15.33 42.08 -29.54
C LEU A 66 -15.13 43.24 -30.53
N ARG A 67 -13.97 43.38 -31.19
CA ARG A 67 -13.70 44.43 -32.18
C ARG A 67 -14.59 44.37 -33.43
N LEU A 68 -15.16 43.21 -33.72
CA LEU A 68 -16.08 42.97 -34.85
C LEU A 68 -17.53 43.34 -34.54
N VAL A 69 -17.82 43.83 -33.33
CA VAL A 69 -19.14 44.28 -32.89
C VAL A 69 -19.14 45.80 -32.83
N ASP A 70 -20.00 46.45 -33.63
CA ASP A 70 -20.15 47.91 -33.63
C ASP A 70 -20.78 48.42 -32.32
N GLY A 71 -20.31 49.56 -31.79
CA GLY A 71 -20.94 50.28 -30.66
C GLY A 71 -20.68 49.69 -29.27
N LEU A 72 -19.52 49.08 -29.01
CA LEU A 72 -19.19 48.38 -27.74
C LEU A 72 -19.29 49.24 -26.46
N GLU A 73 -19.12 50.55 -26.57
CA GLU A 73 -19.06 51.48 -25.43
C GLU A 73 -20.34 52.30 -25.28
N GLU A 74 -21.39 52.01 -26.06
CA GLU A 74 -22.69 52.65 -25.88
C GLU A 74 -23.28 52.22 -24.52
N PRO A 75 -23.66 53.19 -23.67
CA PRO A 75 -24.32 52.87 -22.40
C PRO A 75 -25.71 52.30 -22.68
N LEU A 76 -25.98 51.11 -22.17
CA LEU A 76 -27.28 50.45 -22.28
C LEU A 76 -28.14 50.71 -21.03
N GLU A 77 -29.41 50.33 -21.10
CA GLU A 77 -30.28 50.32 -19.93
C GLU A 77 -29.78 49.33 -18.85
N ARG A 78 -30.28 49.50 -17.63
CA ARG A 78 -29.98 48.57 -16.53
C ARG A 78 -30.45 47.16 -16.90
N LEU A 79 -29.55 46.19 -16.84
CA LEU A 79 -29.84 44.79 -17.12
C LEU A 79 -30.63 44.18 -15.95
N ARG A 80 -31.91 43.90 -16.18
CA ARG A 80 -32.78 43.22 -15.21
C ARG A 80 -33.37 41.96 -15.83
N LEU A 81 -32.81 40.82 -15.46
CA LEU A 81 -33.28 39.50 -15.85
C LEU A 81 -34.08 38.90 -14.69
N ARG A 82 -35.38 38.67 -14.91
CA ARG A 82 -36.27 37.96 -13.98
C ARG A 82 -36.85 36.74 -14.66
N ASP A 83 -36.55 35.57 -14.12
CA ASP A 83 -36.92 34.23 -14.57
C ASP A 83 -36.79 34.07 -16.09
N GLN A 84 -35.71 34.63 -16.66
CA GLN A 84 -35.48 34.61 -18.09
C GLN A 84 -34.98 33.23 -18.50
N ASP A 85 -35.60 32.68 -19.54
CA ASP A 85 -35.19 31.41 -20.11
C ASP A 85 -33.88 31.57 -20.90
N THR A 86 -33.09 30.50 -20.94
CA THR A 86 -31.83 30.42 -21.71
C THR A 86 -31.99 30.91 -23.15
N ASN A 87 -33.10 30.58 -23.81
CA ASN A 87 -33.35 31.02 -25.19
C ASN A 87 -33.48 32.54 -25.30
N MET A 88 -34.12 33.20 -24.33
CA MET A 88 -34.26 34.66 -24.32
C MET A 88 -32.92 35.36 -24.12
N ILE A 89 -32.03 34.77 -23.32
CA ILE A 89 -30.67 35.27 -23.11
C ILE A 89 -29.85 35.16 -24.40
N LEU A 90 -29.96 34.03 -25.12
CA LEU A 90 -29.31 33.85 -26.42
C LEU A 90 -29.86 34.83 -27.46
N ASP A 91 -31.18 35.06 -27.47
CA ASP A 91 -31.80 36.05 -28.35
C ASP A 91 -31.32 37.48 -28.03
N MET A 92 -31.13 37.82 -26.75
CA MET A 92 -30.55 39.10 -26.33
C MET A 92 -29.11 39.27 -26.82
N ILE A 93 -28.27 38.23 -26.70
CA ILE A 93 -26.90 38.25 -27.24
C ILE A 93 -26.93 38.41 -28.76
N GLN A 94 -27.86 37.76 -29.46
CA GLN A 94 -28.01 37.89 -30.91
C GLN A 94 -28.40 39.32 -31.33
N VAL A 95 -29.30 39.99 -30.60
CA VAL A 95 -29.66 41.40 -30.85
C VAL A 95 -28.49 42.33 -30.57
N LEU A 96 -27.75 42.10 -29.48
CA LEU A 96 -26.59 42.92 -29.13
C LEU A 96 -25.43 42.71 -30.12
N THR A 97 -25.11 41.48 -30.50
CA THR A 97 -23.97 41.17 -31.38
C THR A 97 -24.28 41.28 -32.87
N ASN A 98 -25.56 41.37 -33.27
CA ASN A 98 -26.02 41.27 -34.66
C ASN A 98 -25.52 40.00 -35.39
N LYS A 99 -25.33 38.90 -34.67
CA LYS A 99 -24.84 37.61 -35.19
C LYS A 99 -25.84 36.50 -34.88
N TYR A 100 -25.98 35.53 -35.79
CA TYR A 100 -26.91 34.42 -35.60
C TYR A 100 -26.35 33.39 -34.64
N ILE A 101 -27.16 32.89 -33.69
CA ILE A 101 -26.75 31.80 -32.79
C ILE A 101 -27.53 30.53 -33.15
N LEU A 102 -26.82 29.45 -33.51
CA LEU A 102 -27.37 28.13 -33.71
C LEU A 102 -27.60 27.44 -32.38
N ARG A 103 -28.84 26.97 -32.18
CA ARG A 103 -29.31 26.36 -30.92
C ARG A 103 -29.53 24.87 -31.14
N PRO A 104 -28.75 23.97 -30.51
CA PRO A 104 -29.04 22.56 -30.52
C PRO A 104 -30.17 22.23 -29.52
N GLN A 105 -30.92 21.16 -29.78
CA GLN A 105 -32.08 20.77 -28.97
C GLN A 105 -31.73 20.28 -27.55
N ASN A 106 -30.45 19.99 -27.29
CA ASN A 106 -29.95 19.43 -26.05
C ASN A 106 -29.37 20.48 -25.08
N LEU A 107 -29.75 21.75 -25.21
CA LEU A 107 -29.33 22.79 -24.28
C LEU A 107 -30.03 22.67 -22.92
N PRO A 108 -29.31 22.84 -21.80
CA PRO A 108 -29.90 22.99 -20.47
C PRO A 108 -30.94 24.12 -20.45
N GLN A 109 -32.16 23.82 -20.02
CA GLN A 109 -33.22 24.82 -19.85
C GLN A 109 -33.14 25.40 -18.44
N VAL A 110 -32.30 26.41 -18.26
CA VAL A 110 -32.13 27.09 -16.97
C VAL A 110 -32.79 28.46 -17.01
N LYS A 111 -33.43 28.82 -15.89
CA LYS A 111 -33.98 30.16 -15.63
C LYS A 111 -32.96 30.99 -14.88
N VAL A 112 -32.63 32.16 -15.40
CA VAL A 112 -31.59 33.04 -14.85
C VAL A 112 -32.21 34.30 -14.27
N ASN A 113 -31.73 34.66 -13.08
CA ASN A 113 -32.09 35.87 -12.36
C ASN A 113 -30.83 36.74 -12.16
N PHE A 114 -30.86 37.98 -12.64
CA PHE A 114 -29.74 38.92 -12.52
C PHE A 114 -30.24 40.37 -12.51
N ASP A 115 -29.69 41.21 -11.64
CA ASP A 115 -30.00 42.65 -11.58
C ASP A 115 -28.69 43.44 -11.49
N SER A 116 -28.41 44.28 -12.49
CA SER A 116 -27.22 45.13 -12.52
C SER A 116 -27.38 46.35 -11.60
N PHE A 117 -26.38 46.64 -10.77
CA PHE A 117 -26.38 47.81 -9.89
C PHE A 117 -26.24 49.15 -10.64
N SER A 118 -25.50 49.16 -11.75
CA SER A 118 -25.23 50.33 -12.60
C SER A 118 -25.67 50.10 -14.05
N ILE A 119 -25.69 51.18 -14.82
CA ILE A 119 -25.80 51.14 -16.28
C ILE A 119 -24.54 50.44 -16.80
N LEU A 120 -24.71 49.39 -17.62
CA LEU A 120 -23.62 48.62 -18.20
C LEU A 120 -23.44 49.04 -19.66
N THR A 121 -22.20 49.03 -20.15
CA THR A 121 -21.93 49.18 -21.59
C THR A 121 -22.33 47.92 -22.34
N LYS A 122 -22.47 48.01 -23.66
CA LYS A 122 -22.71 46.84 -24.53
C LYS A 122 -21.66 45.74 -24.33
N ARG A 123 -20.39 46.09 -24.22
CA ARG A 123 -19.28 45.15 -23.94
C ARG A 123 -19.44 44.46 -22.59
N GLU A 124 -19.70 45.22 -21.52
CA GLU A 124 -19.87 44.67 -20.18
C GLU A 124 -21.13 43.81 -20.08
N THR A 125 -22.21 44.20 -20.76
CA THR A 125 -23.46 43.44 -20.81
C THR A 125 -23.23 42.10 -21.50
N LEU A 126 -22.52 42.06 -22.63
CA LEU A 126 -22.17 40.81 -23.31
C LEU A 126 -21.32 39.90 -22.43
N LEU A 127 -20.32 40.44 -21.73
CA LEU A 127 -19.48 39.69 -20.81
C LEU A 127 -20.30 39.07 -19.66
N VAL A 128 -21.23 39.84 -19.11
CA VAL A 128 -22.14 39.35 -18.05
C VAL A 128 -23.06 38.25 -18.58
N LEU A 129 -23.67 38.43 -19.75
CA LEU A 129 -24.55 37.43 -20.34
C LEU A 129 -23.80 36.13 -20.68
N ASP A 130 -22.58 36.23 -21.22
CA ASP A 130 -21.72 35.08 -21.49
C ASP A 130 -21.32 34.36 -20.20
N SER A 131 -20.94 35.11 -19.16
CA SER A 131 -20.63 34.55 -17.83
C SER A 131 -21.84 33.84 -17.21
N LEU A 132 -23.05 34.39 -17.35
CA LEU A 132 -24.28 33.76 -16.88
C LEU A 132 -24.58 32.47 -17.65
N LEU A 133 -24.37 32.43 -18.97
CA LEU A 133 -24.53 31.20 -19.74
C LEU A 133 -23.49 30.15 -19.35
N ALA A 134 -22.22 30.54 -19.21
CA ALA A 134 -21.14 29.65 -18.80
C ALA A 134 -21.39 29.05 -17.41
N MET A 135 -21.87 29.86 -16.45
CA MET A 135 -22.26 29.41 -15.11
C MET A 135 -23.37 28.36 -15.15
N ASN A 136 -24.28 28.45 -16.12
CA ASN A 136 -25.37 27.51 -16.31
C ASN A 136 -25.00 26.36 -17.28
N GLY A 137 -23.71 26.18 -17.58
CA GLY A 137 -23.21 25.06 -18.38
C GLY A 137 -23.50 25.20 -19.87
N ILE A 138 -23.52 26.42 -20.40
CA ILE A 138 -23.75 26.72 -21.81
C ILE A 138 -22.60 27.58 -22.32
N GLY A 139 -21.85 27.08 -23.29
CA GLY A 139 -20.78 27.82 -23.95
C GLY A 139 -21.24 28.29 -25.33
N ILE A 140 -20.74 29.44 -25.78
CA ILE A 140 -20.92 29.93 -27.14
C ILE A 140 -19.59 29.74 -27.89
N SER A 141 -19.62 29.02 -29.01
CA SER A 141 -18.48 28.84 -29.91
C SER A 141 -18.72 29.46 -31.28
N ARG A 142 -17.65 29.92 -31.94
CA ARG A 142 -17.71 30.48 -33.30
C ARG A 142 -17.74 29.37 -34.33
N ILE A 143 -18.62 29.51 -35.32
CA ILE A 143 -18.53 28.72 -36.56
C ILE A 143 -17.94 29.61 -37.65
N ASN A 144 -18.49 30.81 -37.85
CA ASN A 144 -18.09 31.77 -38.88
C ASN A 144 -18.29 33.22 -38.36
N ASP A 145 -17.84 34.23 -39.11
CA ASP A 145 -17.93 35.66 -38.71
C ASP A 145 -19.35 36.17 -38.39
N ARG A 146 -20.38 35.50 -38.91
CA ARG A 146 -21.80 35.87 -38.71
C ARG A 146 -22.61 34.84 -37.91
N VAL A 147 -22.01 33.71 -37.55
CA VAL A 147 -22.72 32.57 -36.96
C VAL A 147 -21.95 31.99 -35.78
N TYR A 148 -22.61 32.01 -34.63
CA TYR A 148 -22.20 31.32 -33.40
C TYR A 148 -23.02 30.04 -33.20
N LYS A 149 -22.53 29.16 -32.33
CA LYS A 149 -23.19 27.92 -31.90
C LYS A 149 -23.20 27.87 -30.38
N ALA A 150 -24.39 27.69 -29.80
CA ALA A 150 -24.49 27.36 -28.38
C ALA A 150 -24.23 25.86 -28.19
N VAL A 151 -23.36 25.49 -27.26
CA VAL A 151 -22.99 24.10 -26.95
C VAL A 151 -23.21 23.87 -25.46
N PRO A 152 -23.79 22.72 -25.04
CA PRO A 152 -23.79 22.34 -23.63
C PRO A 152 -22.35 22.16 -23.15
N ALA A 153 -21.92 23.04 -22.27
CA ALA A 153 -20.59 23.09 -21.66
C ALA A 153 -20.65 22.50 -20.23
N ALA A 154 -21.31 21.36 -20.07
CA ALA A 154 -21.33 20.62 -18.82
C ALA A 154 -19.90 20.21 -18.45
N GLY A 155 -19.33 20.80 -17.39
CA GLY A 155 -17.98 20.51 -16.93
C GLY A 155 -16.87 21.37 -17.56
N MET A 156 -17.20 22.46 -18.25
CA MET A 156 -16.18 23.46 -18.58
C MET A 156 -15.77 24.12 -17.26
N ASN A 157 -14.56 23.84 -16.79
CA ASN A 157 -13.95 24.54 -15.67
C ASN A 157 -13.83 26.03 -16.06
N VAL A 158 -14.88 26.82 -15.81
CA VAL A 158 -14.96 28.25 -16.15
C VAL A 158 -13.89 29.07 -15.40
N HIS A 159 -13.22 28.46 -14.43
CA HIS A 159 -12.09 29.05 -13.73
C HIS A 159 -10.77 28.50 -14.26
N VAL A 160 -9.96 29.40 -14.84
CA VAL A 160 -8.55 29.13 -15.12
C VAL A 160 -7.85 28.88 -13.78
N PRO A 161 -7.28 27.69 -13.54
CA PRO A 161 -6.56 27.41 -12.31
C PRO A 161 -5.33 28.31 -12.22
N ILE A 162 -5.17 29.00 -11.10
CA ILE A 162 -3.97 29.78 -10.83
C ILE A 162 -2.93 28.85 -10.21
N TRP A 163 -1.70 28.85 -10.75
CA TRP A 163 -0.61 28.09 -10.13
C TRP A 163 -0.27 28.67 -8.76
N LEU A 164 -0.27 27.81 -7.74
CA LEU A 164 0.04 28.18 -6.37
C LEU A 164 1.44 27.71 -6.00
N GLU A 165 2.39 28.64 -6.06
CA GLU A 165 3.72 28.45 -5.47
C GLU A 165 3.64 28.54 -3.94
N GLY A 166 4.11 27.51 -3.23
CA GLY A 166 4.25 27.53 -1.77
C GLY A 166 3.09 26.91 -0.97
N SER A 167 3.00 27.22 0.32
CA SER A 167 2.03 26.58 1.23
C SER A 167 0.62 27.16 1.03
N ALA A 168 -0.36 26.27 0.85
CA ALA A 168 -1.75 26.69 0.63
C ALA A 168 -2.35 27.33 1.89
N SER A 169 -1.88 26.91 3.05
CA SER A 169 -2.28 27.40 4.37
C SER A 169 -1.86 28.85 4.66
N SER A 170 -0.93 29.42 3.88
CA SER A 170 -0.46 30.81 4.05
C SER A 170 -1.45 31.85 3.53
N ILE A 171 -2.35 31.46 2.62
CA ILE A 171 -3.32 32.34 1.97
C ILE A 171 -4.65 32.26 2.73
N LYS A 172 -5.39 33.37 2.80
CA LYS A 172 -6.74 33.37 3.37
C LYS A 172 -7.64 32.37 2.62
N PRO A 173 -8.42 31.52 3.31
CA PRO A 173 -9.32 30.57 2.66
C PRO A 173 -10.26 31.24 1.66
N SER A 174 -10.38 30.66 0.47
CA SER A 174 -11.27 31.12 -0.60
C SER A 174 -11.77 29.96 -1.45
N GLN A 175 -12.83 30.19 -2.24
CA GLN A 175 -13.36 29.20 -3.19
C GLN A 175 -12.74 29.31 -4.58
N ARG A 176 -11.71 30.17 -4.75
CA ARG A 176 -10.99 30.30 -6.02
C ARG A 176 -10.24 29.01 -6.30
N ILE A 177 -10.22 28.61 -7.57
CA ILE A 177 -9.55 27.40 -8.03
C ILE A 177 -8.06 27.68 -8.23
N TYR A 178 -7.24 26.85 -7.60
CA TYR A 178 -5.79 26.87 -7.73
C TYR A 178 -5.30 25.49 -8.15
N MET A 179 -4.09 25.46 -8.70
CA MET A 179 -3.36 24.25 -9.00
C MET A 179 -2.09 24.22 -8.16
N LYS A 180 -1.86 23.12 -7.44
CA LYS A 180 -0.69 22.94 -6.57
C LYS A 180 -0.10 21.55 -6.70
N MET A 181 1.23 21.51 -6.81
CA MET A 181 2.02 20.28 -6.73
C MET A 181 2.31 19.94 -5.26
N PHE A 182 1.90 18.76 -4.81
CA PHE A 182 2.27 18.19 -3.52
C PHE A 182 3.37 17.16 -3.72
N HIS A 183 4.52 17.37 -3.09
CA HIS A 183 5.61 16.42 -3.05
C HIS A 183 5.52 15.60 -1.76
N LEU A 184 5.68 14.28 -1.85
CA LEU A 184 5.60 13.35 -0.72
C LEU A 184 6.98 12.73 -0.46
N GLU A 185 7.40 12.69 0.80
CA GLU A 185 8.72 12.19 1.21
C GLU A 185 8.70 10.72 1.62
N TYR A 186 7.68 10.29 2.35
CA TYR A 186 7.62 8.97 2.98
C TYR A 186 6.49 8.11 2.40
N ALA A 187 5.30 8.69 2.24
CA ALA A 187 4.12 7.96 1.77
C ALA A 187 4.09 7.86 0.23
N PRO A 188 3.67 6.70 -0.33
CA PRO A 188 3.54 6.55 -1.78
C PRO A 188 2.35 7.35 -2.31
N ALA A 189 2.58 8.15 -3.34
CA ALA A 189 1.59 9.04 -3.94
C ALA A 189 0.32 8.33 -4.44
N VAL A 190 0.42 7.04 -4.82
CA VAL A 190 -0.72 6.21 -5.24
C VAL A 190 -1.71 6.02 -4.09
N GLU A 191 -1.24 5.66 -2.89
CA GLU A 191 -2.11 5.42 -1.73
C GLU A 191 -2.72 6.74 -1.22
N VAL A 192 -1.89 7.78 -1.17
CA VAL A 192 -2.29 9.11 -0.71
C VAL A 192 -3.35 9.71 -1.63
N ARG A 193 -3.24 9.54 -2.95
CA ARG A 193 -4.25 9.96 -3.94
C ARG A 193 -5.63 9.40 -3.60
N GLU A 194 -5.72 8.10 -3.30
CA GLU A 194 -7.01 7.46 -3.00
C GLU A 194 -7.62 7.99 -1.70
N GLN A 195 -6.77 8.34 -0.72
CA GLN A 195 -7.20 9.00 0.51
C GLN A 195 -7.64 10.46 0.31
N LEU A 196 -7.07 11.16 -0.68
CA LEU A 196 -7.40 12.55 -1.02
C LEU A 196 -8.58 12.70 -1.98
N SER A 197 -8.90 11.67 -2.78
CA SER A 197 -10.04 11.60 -3.70
C SER A 197 -11.38 12.12 -3.09
N PRO A 198 -11.80 11.71 -1.88
CA PRO A 198 -13.06 12.19 -1.28
C PRO A 198 -13.05 13.67 -0.88
N PHE A 199 -11.89 14.31 -0.79
CA PHE A 199 -11.77 15.75 -0.48
C PHE A 199 -11.77 16.64 -1.72
N SER A 200 -11.79 16.03 -2.91
CA SER A 200 -11.89 16.72 -4.19
C SER A 200 -13.33 17.18 -4.46
N THR A 201 -13.51 18.38 -5.00
CA THR A 201 -14.82 18.87 -5.43
C THR A 201 -15.28 18.11 -6.68
N PRO A 202 -16.47 17.49 -6.70
CA PRO A 202 -16.96 16.83 -7.91
C PRO A 202 -17.10 17.84 -9.06
N ASN A 203 -16.70 17.44 -10.27
CA ASN A 203 -16.72 18.23 -11.52
C ASN A 203 -15.75 19.41 -11.63
N VAL A 204 -15.06 19.79 -10.55
CA VAL A 204 -14.07 20.89 -10.56
C VAL A 204 -12.68 20.38 -10.17
N GLY A 205 -12.64 19.50 -9.17
CA GLY A 205 -11.42 19.00 -8.58
C GLY A 205 -10.76 17.92 -9.44
N ALA A 206 -9.50 18.12 -9.80
CA ALA A 206 -8.68 17.14 -10.52
C ALA A 206 -7.43 16.78 -9.72
N LEU A 207 -7.19 15.48 -9.53
CA LEU A 207 -5.96 14.96 -8.92
C LEU A 207 -5.19 14.12 -9.95
N LEU A 208 -4.05 14.64 -10.39
CA LEU A 208 -3.12 13.97 -11.29
C LEU A 208 -1.94 13.40 -10.49
N LEU A 209 -1.57 12.17 -10.80
CA LEU A 209 -0.53 11.43 -10.09
C LEU A 209 0.76 11.37 -10.92
N PHE A 210 1.89 11.70 -10.30
CA PHE A 210 3.21 11.55 -10.87
C PHE A 210 4.01 10.52 -10.08
N GLU A 211 3.82 9.24 -10.41
CA GLU A 211 4.42 8.12 -9.69
C GLU A 211 5.95 8.20 -9.61
N LYS A 212 6.61 8.52 -10.74
CA LYS A 212 8.08 8.61 -10.80
C LYS A 212 8.65 9.74 -9.92
N ALA A 213 7.89 10.79 -9.71
CA ALA A 213 8.30 11.94 -8.89
C ALA A 213 7.72 11.88 -7.47
N ASN A 214 7.02 10.79 -7.12
CA ASN A 214 6.24 10.65 -5.89
C ASN A 214 5.44 11.92 -5.53
N SER A 215 4.73 12.49 -6.50
CA SER A 215 4.06 13.79 -6.34
C SER A 215 2.64 13.77 -6.90
N ILE A 216 1.75 14.60 -6.34
CA ILE A 216 0.34 14.71 -6.72
C ILE A 216 0.04 16.16 -7.11
N LEU A 217 -0.46 16.37 -8.32
CA LEU A 217 -0.92 17.68 -8.79
C LEU A 217 -2.41 17.77 -8.53
N ALA A 218 -2.80 18.64 -7.63
CA ALA A 218 -4.19 18.86 -7.27
C ALA A 218 -4.65 20.22 -7.80
N THR A 219 -5.78 20.20 -8.50
CA THR A 219 -6.50 21.39 -8.94
C THR A 219 -7.83 21.41 -8.23
N ASP A 220 -8.05 22.37 -7.33
CA ASP A 220 -9.32 22.52 -6.60
C ASP A 220 -9.40 23.93 -5.99
N SER A 221 -10.49 24.22 -5.28
CA SER A 221 -10.63 25.38 -4.43
C SER A 221 -9.51 25.46 -3.39
N LEU A 222 -9.05 26.68 -3.09
CA LEU A 222 -8.01 26.91 -2.08
C LEU A 222 -8.36 26.28 -0.72
N LEU A 223 -9.64 26.33 -0.31
CA LEU A 223 -10.10 25.71 0.93
C LEU A 223 -9.85 24.20 0.96
N ASN A 224 -10.06 23.50 -0.16
CA ASN A 224 -9.81 22.06 -0.24
C ASN A 224 -8.32 21.77 -0.33
N LEU A 225 -7.54 22.54 -1.10
CA LEU A 225 -6.09 22.40 -1.13
C LEU A 225 -5.46 22.58 0.26
N GLN A 226 -5.98 23.50 1.08
CA GLN A 226 -5.56 23.67 2.47
C GLN A 226 -5.89 22.47 3.35
N ARG A 227 -7.07 21.85 3.15
CA ARG A 227 -7.46 20.64 3.88
C ARG A 227 -6.58 19.46 3.48
N MET A 228 -6.34 19.28 2.18
CA MET A 228 -5.43 18.27 1.65
C MET A 228 -4.03 18.48 2.22
N GLU A 229 -3.50 19.70 2.21
CA GLU A 229 -2.18 20.01 2.79
C GLU A 229 -2.08 19.65 4.28
N LYS A 230 -3.10 20.00 5.09
CA LYS A 230 -3.13 19.62 6.51
C LYS A 230 -3.19 18.11 6.72
N LEU A 231 -3.94 17.41 5.87
CA LEU A 231 -4.05 15.97 5.93
C LEU A 231 -2.73 15.30 5.53
N LEU A 232 -2.07 15.81 4.49
CA LEU A 232 -0.76 15.34 4.05
C LEU A 232 0.29 15.42 5.16
N VAL A 233 0.34 16.51 5.94
CA VAL A 233 1.26 16.64 7.09
C VAL A 233 1.02 15.55 8.18
N SER A 234 -0.20 15.01 8.26
CA SER A 234 -0.51 13.93 9.20
C SER A 234 -0.20 12.54 8.65
N ILE A 235 -0.28 12.35 7.33
CA ILE A 235 -0.11 11.06 6.66
C ILE A 235 1.34 10.84 6.23
N ASP A 236 1.99 11.86 5.68
CA ASP A 236 3.37 11.81 5.18
C ASP A 236 4.36 11.98 6.33
N ARG A 237 4.34 11.02 7.25
CA ARG A 237 5.26 10.93 8.38
C ARG A 237 6.18 9.73 8.19
N PRO A 238 7.43 9.81 8.69
CA PRO A 238 8.30 8.66 8.71
C PRO A 238 7.64 7.58 9.57
N ILE A 239 7.34 6.44 8.95
CA ILE A 239 6.85 5.28 9.69
C ILE A 239 8.02 4.80 10.55
N SER A 240 7.96 5.11 11.84
CA SER A 240 9.06 4.82 12.76
C SER A 240 9.15 3.31 12.98
N ARG A 241 10.34 2.76 13.24
CA ARG A 241 10.49 1.31 13.51
C ARG A 241 9.60 0.85 14.67
N GLU A 242 9.39 1.74 15.64
CA GLU A 242 8.49 1.56 16.77
C GLU A 242 7.01 1.44 16.33
N GLU A 243 6.62 2.11 15.24
CA GLU A 243 5.25 2.13 14.70
C GLU A 243 4.98 0.96 13.74
N LEU A 244 6.00 0.50 13.01
CA LEU A 244 5.98 -0.81 12.36
C LEU A 244 5.93 -1.95 13.40
N GLY A 245 6.30 -1.66 14.65
CA GLY A 245 6.42 -2.60 15.75
C GLY A 245 7.40 -3.74 15.47
N THR A 246 8.20 -3.67 14.41
CA THR A 246 8.97 -4.80 13.90
C THR A 246 10.37 -4.78 14.49
N GLU A 247 10.70 -5.81 15.27
CA GLU A 247 12.01 -5.98 15.91
C GLU A 247 12.78 -7.15 15.31
N PHE A 248 14.11 -7.02 15.32
CA PHE A 248 15.03 -8.10 14.95
C PHE A 248 15.44 -8.86 16.21
N PHE A 249 15.12 -10.15 16.24
CA PHE A 249 15.50 -11.05 17.32
C PHE A 249 16.46 -12.13 16.78
N ILE A 250 17.63 -12.23 17.40
CA ILE A 250 18.62 -13.28 17.08
C ILE A 250 18.59 -14.29 18.22
N HIS A 251 18.36 -15.56 17.87
CA HIS A 251 18.38 -16.68 18.81
C HIS A 251 19.55 -17.60 18.49
N ASP A 252 20.36 -17.90 19.52
CA ASP A 252 21.46 -18.84 19.43
C ASP A 252 20.94 -20.25 19.74
N THR A 253 21.12 -21.18 18.81
CA THR A 253 20.63 -22.56 18.94
C THR A 253 21.68 -23.44 19.60
N LEU A 254 21.33 -24.14 20.67
CA LEU A 254 22.26 -24.93 21.49
C LEU A 254 22.16 -26.43 21.25
N HIS A 255 20.93 -26.95 21.07
CA HIS A 255 20.65 -28.39 21.02
C HIS A 255 20.05 -28.82 19.68
N ALA A 256 19.19 -27.99 19.08
CA ALA A 256 18.56 -28.23 17.79
C ALA A 256 19.26 -27.48 16.64
N GLY A 257 19.30 -28.07 15.45
CA GLY A 257 19.88 -27.42 14.27
C GLY A 257 19.05 -26.22 13.82
N ALA A 258 19.71 -25.10 13.48
CA ALA A 258 19.02 -23.85 13.11
C ALA A 258 18.04 -24.01 11.94
N ARG A 259 18.41 -24.80 10.92
CA ARG A 259 17.55 -25.10 9.76
C ARG A 259 16.32 -25.95 10.11
N GLU A 260 16.48 -26.86 11.06
CA GLU A 260 15.37 -27.69 11.54
C GLU A 260 14.38 -26.84 12.35
N LEU A 261 14.89 -25.96 13.22
CA LEU A 261 14.07 -25.01 13.97
C LEU A 261 13.35 -24.03 13.05
N GLU A 262 14.00 -23.50 12.02
CA GLU A 262 13.37 -22.63 11.02
C GLU A 262 12.18 -23.33 10.35
N THR A 263 12.39 -24.55 9.85
CA THR A 263 11.36 -25.32 9.15
C THR A 263 10.18 -25.63 10.08
N LYS A 264 10.45 -26.04 11.33
CA LYS A 264 9.40 -26.29 12.33
C LYS A 264 8.67 -25.01 12.73
N LEU A 265 9.39 -23.91 12.93
CA LEU A 265 8.78 -22.64 13.31
C LEU A 265 7.93 -22.08 12.16
N LYS A 266 8.40 -22.17 10.91
CA LYS A 266 7.65 -21.75 9.73
C LYS A 266 6.37 -22.56 9.53
N THR A 267 6.45 -23.89 9.65
CA THR A 267 5.25 -24.76 9.56
C THR A 267 4.25 -24.49 10.70
N MET A 268 4.74 -24.15 11.91
CA MET A 268 3.92 -23.76 13.04
C MET A 268 3.25 -22.38 12.84
N ILE A 269 4.00 -21.40 12.30
CA ILE A 269 3.51 -20.06 11.93
C ILE A 269 2.45 -20.16 10.83
N GLU A 270 2.67 -20.97 9.81
CA GLU A 270 1.74 -21.12 8.68
C GLU A 270 0.51 -21.98 9.03
N GLY A 271 0.64 -22.86 10.03
CA GLY A 271 -0.41 -23.75 10.51
C GLY A 271 -1.21 -23.16 11.67
N SER A 272 -0.98 -23.68 12.88
CA SER A 272 -1.81 -23.39 14.06
C SER A 272 -1.69 -21.96 14.57
N PHE A 273 -0.58 -21.28 14.30
CA PHE A 273 -0.36 -19.92 14.78
C PHE A 273 -0.58 -18.85 13.70
N LYS A 274 -1.09 -19.21 12.53
CA LYS A 274 -1.29 -18.28 11.41
C LYS A 274 -2.13 -17.05 11.78
N SER A 275 -3.16 -17.24 12.60
CA SER A 275 -4.03 -16.13 13.03
C SER A 275 -3.40 -15.22 14.09
N PHE A 276 -2.32 -15.66 14.75
CA PHE A 276 -1.66 -14.93 15.83
C PHE A 276 -0.35 -14.29 15.37
N ILE A 277 0.43 -14.98 14.55
CA ILE A 277 1.79 -14.56 14.14
C ILE A 277 2.03 -14.63 12.63
N GLY A 278 1.03 -15.05 11.85
CA GLY A 278 1.14 -15.26 10.41
C GLY A 278 1.01 -13.97 9.60
N GLY A 279 1.99 -13.70 8.73
CA GLY A 279 1.99 -12.57 7.79
C GLY A 279 2.96 -11.44 8.16
N THR A 280 3.37 -11.34 9.42
CA THR A 280 4.30 -10.31 9.90
C THR A 280 5.64 -10.87 10.38
N THR A 281 5.72 -12.20 10.55
CA THR A 281 6.91 -12.89 11.04
C THR A 281 7.69 -13.51 9.89
N GLN A 282 8.94 -13.07 9.71
CA GLN A 282 9.92 -13.71 8.83
C GLN A 282 10.96 -14.43 9.70
N VAL A 283 11.36 -15.62 9.27
CA VAL A 283 12.33 -16.46 9.97
C VAL A 283 13.37 -16.89 8.95
N ASP A 284 14.64 -16.65 9.25
CA ASP A 284 15.79 -17.06 8.45
C ASP A 284 16.81 -17.76 9.37
N SER A 285 17.56 -18.73 8.85
CA SER A 285 18.55 -19.48 9.63
C SER A 285 19.94 -19.42 9.00
N ASP A 286 20.95 -19.23 9.85
CA ASP A 286 22.35 -19.42 9.50
C ASP A 286 22.88 -20.69 10.18
N GLU A 287 22.89 -21.78 9.43
CA GLU A 287 23.35 -23.10 9.88
C GLU A 287 24.83 -23.11 10.26
N ARG A 288 25.66 -22.27 9.62
CA ARG A 288 27.10 -22.22 9.90
C ARG A 288 27.38 -21.63 11.29
N THR A 289 26.58 -20.66 11.73
CA THR A 289 26.75 -20.01 13.03
C THR A 289 25.81 -20.56 14.10
N GLY A 290 24.86 -21.43 13.73
CA GLY A 290 23.84 -21.93 14.65
C GLY A 290 22.94 -20.79 15.14
N LYS A 291 22.57 -19.86 14.26
CA LYS A 291 21.75 -18.69 14.61
C LYS A 291 20.46 -18.69 13.83
N LEU A 292 19.38 -18.32 14.52
CA LEU A 292 18.07 -18.07 13.94
C LEU A 292 17.77 -16.58 14.02
N ILE A 293 17.45 -15.97 12.88
CA ILE A 293 17.10 -14.57 12.75
C ILE A 293 15.59 -14.51 12.55
N VAL A 294 14.90 -13.87 13.50
CA VAL A 294 13.46 -13.68 13.45
C VAL A 294 13.16 -12.19 13.35
N VAL A 295 12.37 -11.81 12.36
CA VAL A 295 11.83 -10.46 12.19
C VAL A 295 10.34 -10.54 12.44
N THR A 296 9.86 -9.94 13.53
CA THR A 296 8.44 -10.01 13.90
C THR A 296 8.00 -8.74 14.60
N ARG A 297 6.69 -8.61 14.84
CA ARG A 297 6.14 -7.58 15.70
C ARG A 297 6.52 -7.82 17.16
N THR A 298 6.70 -6.73 17.91
CA THR A 298 7.09 -6.75 19.33
C THR A 298 6.12 -7.57 20.17
N GLU A 299 4.83 -7.51 19.85
CA GLU A 299 3.76 -8.30 20.51
C GLU A 299 3.96 -9.83 20.39
N ASN A 300 4.56 -10.30 19.30
CA ASN A 300 4.74 -11.73 19.04
C ASN A 300 6.06 -12.27 19.57
N LEU A 301 6.98 -11.39 19.92
CA LEU A 301 8.35 -11.71 20.26
C LEU A 301 8.43 -12.62 21.51
N GLU A 302 7.63 -12.33 22.54
CA GLU A 302 7.59 -13.16 23.75
C GLU A 302 7.10 -14.58 23.48
N THR A 303 6.10 -14.73 22.61
CA THR A 303 5.56 -16.04 22.22
C THR A 303 6.58 -16.84 21.43
N ILE A 304 7.29 -16.19 20.49
CA ILE A 304 8.36 -16.85 19.71
C ILE A 304 9.51 -17.27 20.62
N LYS A 305 9.93 -16.42 21.57
CA LYS A 305 10.96 -16.77 22.56
C LYS A 305 10.56 -18.01 23.36
N PHE A 306 9.31 -18.09 23.81
CA PHE A 306 8.80 -19.22 24.56
C PHE A 306 8.81 -20.52 23.73
N ILE A 307 8.36 -20.44 22.46
CA ILE A 307 8.37 -21.57 21.54
C ILE A 307 9.81 -22.04 21.30
N LEU A 308 10.73 -21.13 21.00
CA LEU A 308 12.14 -21.46 20.76
C LEU A 308 12.80 -22.10 21.98
N ALA A 309 12.57 -21.57 23.19
CA ALA A 309 13.09 -22.17 24.42
C ALA A 309 12.55 -23.59 24.66
N THR A 310 11.32 -23.88 24.21
CA THR A 310 10.71 -25.20 24.33
C THR A 310 11.26 -26.18 23.28
N LEU A 311 11.50 -25.69 22.05
CA LEU A 311 11.98 -26.51 20.94
C LEU A 311 13.49 -26.79 21.02
N ASP A 312 14.29 -25.85 21.53
CA ASP A 312 15.73 -25.99 21.72
C ASP A 312 16.09 -26.56 23.11
N ALA A 313 15.24 -27.45 23.63
CA ALA A 313 15.46 -28.12 24.90
C ALA A 313 16.31 -29.39 24.72
N PRO A 314 17.20 -29.73 25.67
CA PRO A 314 17.99 -30.96 25.60
C PRO A 314 17.07 -32.18 25.71
N VAL A 315 17.02 -32.99 24.66
CA VAL A 315 16.31 -34.27 24.68
C VAL A 315 17.17 -35.28 25.45
N LYS A 316 16.80 -35.57 26.69
CA LYS A 316 17.36 -36.72 27.41
C LYS A 316 16.76 -37.99 26.81
N MET A 317 17.51 -38.66 25.93
CA MET A 317 17.12 -39.98 25.45
C MET A 317 16.98 -40.91 26.65
N LYS A 318 15.80 -41.51 26.84
CA LYS A 318 15.54 -42.48 27.92
C LYS A 318 16.04 -43.89 27.52
N THR A 319 17.21 -43.98 26.91
CA THR A 319 17.85 -45.25 26.57
C THR A 319 18.76 -45.67 27.72
N THR A 320 18.65 -46.93 28.12
CA THR A 320 19.48 -47.54 29.15
C THR A 320 20.07 -48.85 28.61
N SER A 321 21.10 -49.39 29.25
CA SER A 321 21.66 -50.69 28.91
C SER A 321 21.52 -51.66 30.07
N LYS A 322 21.12 -52.90 29.81
CA LYS A 322 21.12 -53.98 30.81
C LYS A 322 21.78 -55.23 30.22
N LEU A 323 22.61 -55.86 31.03
CA LEU A 323 23.27 -57.13 30.70
C LEU A 323 22.46 -58.29 31.27
N PHE A 324 22.06 -59.22 30.42
CA PHE A 324 21.37 -60.46 30.79
C PHE A 324 22.32 -61.64 30.67
N LYS A 325 22.54 -62.38 31.76
CA LYS A 325 23.38 -63.59 31.74
C LYS A 325 22.53 -64.80 31.39
N LEU A 326 23.01 -65.63 30.48
CA LEU A 326 22.32 -66.85 30.05
C LEU A 326 22.85 -68.06 30.81
N GLN A 327 21.94 -68.90 31.29
CA GLN A 327 22.28 -70.11 32.07
C GLN A 327 22.25 -71.39 31.23
N HIS A 328 21.34 -71.47 30.26
CA HIS A 328 21.00 -72.72 29.55
C HIS A 328 21.15 -72.64 28.02
N ALA A 329 21.45 -71.47 27.48
CA ALA A 329 21.56 -71.24 26.04
C ALA A 329 22.83 -70.43 25.72
N GLU A 330 23.34 -70.59 24.50
CA GLU A 330 24.47 -69.82 23.99
C GLU A 330 24.02 -68.42 23.54
N ALA A 331 24.79 -67.39 23.91
CA ALA A 331 24.44 -66.00 23.62
C ALA A 331 24.31 -65.68 22.12
N LYS A 332 25.06 -66.37 21.26
CA LYS A 332 25.05 -66.18 19.81
C LYS A 332 23.74 -66.63 19.16
N ASP A 333 23.19 -67.74 19.64
CA ASP A 333 21.95 -68.32 19.12
C ASP A 333 20.75 -67.47 19.52
N ILE A 334 20.70 -67.06 20.80
CA ILE A 334 19.63 -66.21 21.32
C ILE A 334 19.67 -64.80 20.68
N GLN A 335 20.86 -64.23 20.44
CA GLN A 335 20.97 -62.97 19.72
C GLN A 335 20.34 -63.06 18.32
N SER A 336 20.66 -64.12 17.57
CA SER A 336 20.16 -64.29 16.20
C SER A 336 18.63 -64.40 16.16
N ILE A 337 18.04 -65.08 17.15
CA ILE A 337 16.59 -65.22 17.30
C ILE A 337 15.96 -63.87 17.66
N LEU A 338 16.51 -63.14 18.64
CA LEU A 338 15.99 -61.84 19.06
C LEU A 338 16.10 -60.80 17.92
N ASP A 339 17.20 -60.79 17.17
CA ASP A 339 17.36 -59.94 15.99
C ASP A 339 16.32 -60.25 14.90
N GLU A 340 15.99 -61.53 14.70
CA GLU A 340 14.94 -61.94 13.76
C GLU A 340 13.55 -61.49 14.21
N VAL A 341 13.25 -61.62 15.52
CA VAL A 341 11.97 -61.18 16.10
C VAL A 341 11.83 -59.65 16.00
N ILE A 342 12.87 -58.89 16.34
CA ILE A 342 12.88 -57.42 16.22
C ILE A 342 12.66 -57.00 14.77
N LYS A 343 13.39 -57.59 13.82
CA LYS A 343 13.23 -57.26 12.39
C LYS A 343 11.84 -57.61 11.87
N LYS A 344 11.28 -58.76 12.25
CA LYS A 344 9.92 -59.16 11.88
C LYS A 344 8.90 -58.17 12.43
N GLN A 345 8.98 -57.80 13.71
CA GLN A 345 8.08 -56.83 14.32
C GLN A 345 8.21 -55.42 13.70
N GLN A 346 9.44 -54.94 13.44
CA GLN A 346 9.67 -53.66 12.76
C GLN A 346 9.11 -53.63 11.33
N SER A 347 9.24 -54.74 10.60
CA SER A 347 8.66 -54.87 9.25
C SER A 347 7.13 -54.90 9.26
N ILE A 348 6.52 -55.44 10.31
CA ILE A 348 5.07 -55.44 10.52
C ILE A 348 4.59 -54.02 10.84
N LYS A 349 5.30 -53.26 11.69
CA LYS A 349 5.02 -51.84 11.98
C LYS A 349 5.01 -50.98 10.70
N GLN A 350 5.99 -51.16 9.81
CA GLN A 350 6.03 -50.45 8.52
C GLN A 350 4.86 -50.81 7.59
N LYS A 351 4.40 -52.07 7.58
CA LYS A 351 3.24 -52.49 6.77
C LYS A 351 1.90 -52.04 7.36
N VAL A 352 1.77 -51.98 8.67
CA VAL A 352 0.54 -51.55 9.36
C VAL A 352 0.39 -50.02 9.37
N GLN A 353 1.50 -49.26 9.51
CA GLN A 353 1.47 -47.79 9.37
C GLN A 353 1.43 -47.33 7.90
N GLY A 354 1.93 -48.11 6.94
CA GLY A 354 1.82 -47.82 5.50
C GLY A 354 0.42 -48.09 4.91
N GLY A 355 -0.48 -48.76 5.65
CA GLY A 355 -1.82 -49.13 5.19
C GLY A 355 -2.91 -48.08 5.36
N LYS A 356 -2.61 -46.91 5.95
CA LYS A 356 -3.59 -45.87 6.22
C LYS A 356 -3.30 -44.60 5.41
N ASN A 357 -3.19 -44.74 4.09
CA ASN A 357 -3.46 -43.69 3.10
C ASN A 357 -3.22 -44.21 1.67
N ILE A 358 -4.13 -45.02 1.13
CA ILE A 358 -4.31 -45.14 -0.32
C ILE A 358 -5.80 -45.06 -0.61
N ARG A 359 -6.25 -43.82 -0.90
CA ARG A 359 -7.47 -43.57 -1.65
C ARG A 359 -7.08 -43.62 -3.13
N PRO A 360 -7.50 -44.62 -3.92
CA PRO A 360 -7.27 -44.57 -5.36
C PRO A 360 -8.17 -43.51 -5.98
N THR A 361 -7.57 -42.40 -6.38
CA THR A 361 -8.15 -41.44 -7.33
C THR A 361 -8.16 -42.08 -8.71
N ALA A 362 -9.32 -42.56 -9.16
CA ALA A 362 -9.55 -42.94 -10.54
C ALA A 362 -9.85 -41.68 -11.37
N ASN A 363 -9.05 -41.45 -12.41
CA ASN A 363 -9.22 -40.36 -13.35
C ASN A 363 -10.01 -40.87 -14.59
N ASN A 364 -11.24 -40.38 -14.71
CA ASN A 364 -11.99 -39.98 -15.90
C ASN A 364 -11.93 -40.83 -17.21
N SER A 365 -13.09 -41.38 -17.61
CA SER A 365 -13.60 -41.27 -19.00
C SER A 365 -15.10 -41.60 -19.13
N LYS A 366 -15.87 -40.57 -19.54
CA LYS A 366 -17.10 -40.57 -20.38
C LYS A 366 -18.32 -41.44 -19.98
N SER A 367 -19.40 -40.78 -19.55
CA SER A 367 -20.68 -40.67 -20.29
C SER A 367 -21.88 -40.35 -19.37
N GLY A 368 -22.52 -39.21 -19.61
CA GLY A 368 -23.99 -39.13 -19.66
C GLY A 368 -24.83 -39.02 -18.38
N ALA A 369 -25.30 -37.79 -18.14
CA ALA A 369 -26.66 -37.41 -17.71
C ALA A 369 -27.01 -37.18 -16.21
N LYS A 370 -27.86 -36.16 -16.06
CA LYS A 370 -28.29 -35.35 -14.91
C LYS A 370 -29.24 -36.05 -13.91
N PRO A 371 -29.49 -35.43 -12.73
CA PRO A 371 -30.23 -35.95 -11.56
C PRO A 371 -31.72 -35.52 -11.62
N PRO A 372 -32.63 -35.86 -10.65
CA PRO A 372 -32.66 -35.26 -9.29
C PRO A 372 -33.22 -36.12 -8.12
N THR A 373 -32.90 -35.70 -6.90
CA THR A 373 -33.59 -35.90 -5.58
C THR A 373 -35.03 -35.33 -5.58
N PRO A 374 -35.84 -35.33 -4.47
CA PRO A 374 -35.66 -35.78 -3.07
C PRO A 374 -36.88 -36.54 -2.45
N GLY A 375 -36.72 -37.14 -1.27
CA GLY A 375 -37.84 -37.71 -0.49
C GLY A 375 -37.52 -37.86 1.00
N VAL A 376 -38.34 -37.21 1.83
CA VAL A 376 -38.24 -36.94 3.26
C VAL A 376 -38.61 -38.16 4.12
N GLN A 377 -38.01 -38.36 5.30
CA GLN A 377 -38.70 -38.47 6.61
C GLN A 377 -37.81 -38.91 7.80
N ASN A 378 -37.95 -38.13 8.86
CA ASN A 378 -37.57 -38.38 10.25
C ASN A 378 -38.31 -39.59 10.85
N ALA A 379 -37.68 -40.34 11.77
CA ALA A 379 -38.12 -40.49 13.17
C ALA A 379 -37.38 -41.61 13.96
N ALA A 380 -37.14 -41.27 15.23
CA ALA A 380 -37.08 -42.12 16.44
C ALA A 380 -35.77 -42.85 16.85
N ALA A 381 -35.33 -42.46 18.05
CA ALA A 381 -34.25 -42.95 18.94
C ALA A 381 -34.62 -44.31 19.61
N PRO A 382 -33.91 -44.87 20.63
CA PRO A 382 -32.69 -44.44 21.35
C PRO A 382 -31.65 -45.56 21.58
N GLY A 383 -30.46 -45.22 22.08
CA GLY A 383 -29.50 -46.23 22.57
C GLY A 383 -28.15 -45.66 22.97
N ALA A 384 -27.91 -45.63 24.28
CA ALA A 384 -26.66 -45.24 24.90
C ALA A 384 -25.46 -46.09 24.45
N ASN A 385 -24.27 -45.48 24.30
CA ASN A 385 -23.14 -45.92 25.12
C ASN A 385 -22.02 -44.87 25.18
N GLN A 386 -21.50 -44.69 26.40
CA GLN A 386 -20.30 -43.94 26.70
C GLN A 386 -19.06 -44.65 26.14
N THR A 387 -18.02 -43.88 25.81
CA THR A 387 -16.60 -44.26 26.00
C THR A 387 -15.75 -43.03 25.65
N SER A 388 -15.48 -42.16 26.64
CA SER A 388 -14.22 -42.15 27.37
C SER A 388 -13.00 -42.17 26.44
N SER A 389 -12.42 -40.99 26.23
CA SER A 389 -10.99 -40.83 25.99
C SER A 389 -10.25 -41.29 27.23
N SER A 390 -10.21 -42.60 27.44
CA SER A 390 -9.24 -43.22 28.33
C SER A 390 -7.92 -43.22 27.59
N SER A 391 -6.95 -42.51 28.16
CA SER A 391 -5.58 -43.00 28.25
C SER A 391 -5.62 -44.44 28.75
N GLY A 392 -5.88 -45.37 27.82
CA GLY A 392 -5.70 -46.78 28.02
C GLY A 392 -4.26 -47.07 27.69
N GLU A 393 -3.48 -47.41 28.71
CA GLU A 393 -2.37 -48.33 28.55
C GLU A 393 -2.88 -49.49 27.69
N ALA A 394 -2.49 -49.49 26.41
CA ALA A 394 -2.66 -50.65 25.57
C ALA A 394 -1.63 -51.68 26.05
N GLU A 395 -1.97 -52.39 27.12
CA GLU A 395 -1.49 -53.77 27.28
C GLU A 395 -1.96 -54.53 26.03
N GLY A 396 -1.04 -54.79 25.09
CA GLY A 396 -1.37 -55.65 23.95
C GLY A 396 -0.68 -55.38 22.61
N SER A 397 0.32 -54.50 22.51
CA SER A 397 1.26 -54.53 21.39
C SER A 397 2.67 -54.27 21.89
N HIS A 398 3.31 -55.36 22.32
CA HIS A 398 4.74 -55.47 22.56
C HIS A 398 5.50 -55.10 21.28
N GLU A 399 5.80 -53.82 21.12
CA GLU A 399 6.50 -53.24 19.98
C GLU A 399 7.84 -52.69 20.45
N PHE A 400 8.94 -53.25 19.93
CA PHE A 400 10.27 -52.72 20.21
C PHE A 400 10.47 -51.32 19.62
N SER A 401 11.18 -50.46 20.35
CA SER A 401 11.55 -49.14 19.85
C SER A 401 12.58 -49.20 18.71
N ASP A 402 12.64 -48.14 17.89
CA ASP A 402 13.58 -48.04 16.76
C ASP A 402 15.04 -47.89 17.21
N PHE A 403 15.29 -47.75 18.52
CA PHE A 403 16.61 -47.57 19.13
C PHE A 403 17.12 -48.83 19.83
N ILE A 404 16.45 -49.96 19.65
CA ILE A 404 16.88 -51.22 20.26
C ILE A 404 18.10 -51.79 19.52
N THR A 405 19.14 -52.12 20.27
CA THR A 405 20.31 -52.82 19.75
C THR A 405 20.73 -53.90 20.74
N ILE A 406 20.94 -55.11 20.22
CA ILE A 406 21.36 -56.27 20.98
C ILE A 406 22.78 -56.65 20.55
N SER A 407 23.62 -56.98 21.54
CA SER A 407 24.96 -57.52 21.31
C SER A 407 25.21 -58.70 22.24
N ALA A 408 25.61 -59.85 21.70
CA ALA A 408 26.08 -60.97 22.50
C ALA A 408 27.53 -60.78 22.95
N ASP A 409 27.84 -61.21 24.18
CA ASP A 409 29.19 -61.44 24.67
C ASP A 409 29.39 -62.95 24.88
N GLU A 410 30.09 -63.58 23.93
CA GLU A 410 30.38 -65.02 23.94
C GLU A 410 31.25 -65.43 25.14
N ARG A 411 32.11 -64.53 25.65
CA ARG A 411 33.05 -64.86 26.74
C ARG A 411 32.35 -64.98 28.09
N SER A 412 31.31 -64.17 28.33
CA SER A 412 30.55 -64.16 29.58
C SER A 412 29.19 -64.87 29.48
N ASN A 413 28.90 -65.47 28.33
CA ASN A 413 27.60 -66.03 27.95
C ASN A 413 26.44 -65.09 28.34
N ALA A 414 26.49 -63.85 27.87
CA ALA A 414 25.55 -62.81 28.22
C ALA A 414 25.12 -61.97 27.02
N ILE A 415 23.95 -61.35 27.10
CA ILE A 415 23.38 -60.47 26.09
C ILE A 415 23.28 -59.06 26.65
N LEU A 416 23.94 -58.11 25.99
CA LEU A 416 23.81 -56.69 26.26
C LEU A 416 22.67 -56.12 25.42
N VAL A 417 21.65 -55.61 26.09
CA VAL A 417 20.51 -54.94 25.46
C VAL A 417 20.62 -53.45 25.73
N TYR A 418 20.65 -52.65 24.67
CA TYR A 418 20.55 -51.20 24.72
C TYR A 418 19.23 -50.77 24.09
N GLY A 419 18.44 -49.97 24.80
CA GLY A 419 17.11 -49.58 24.34
C GLY A 419 16.33 -48.82 25.41
N THR A 420 15.02 -48.64 25.21
CA THR A 420 14.17 -48.04 26.24
C THR A 420 14.01 -49.00 27.43
N LYS A 421 13.61 -48.47 28.60
CA LYS A 421 13.35 -49.31 29.78
C LYS A 421 12.27 -50.37 29.53
N ALA A 422 11.30 -50.07 28.67
CA ALA A 422 10.26 -51.01 28.27
C ALA A 422 10.86 -52.18 27.46
N ASP A 423 11.64 -51.88 26.41
CA ASP A 423 12.29 -52.88 25.55
C ASP A 423 13.17 -53.85 26.36
N ILE A 424 13.94 -53.31 27.32
CA ILE A 424 14.81 -54.11 28.19
C ILE A 424 14.00 -55.04 29.08
N THR A 425 12.86 -54.60 29.58
CA THR A 425 12.00 -55.42 30.43
C THR A 425 11.38 -56.55 29.62
N GLU A 426 10.97 -56.26 28.39
CA GLU A 426 10.41 -57.25 27.46
C GLU A 426 11.44 -58.31 27.04
N ILE A 427 12.64 -57.90 26.63
CA ILE A 427 13.71 -58.87 26.33
C ILE A 427 14.09 -59.68 27.58
N GLY A 428 14.06 -59.05 28.76
CA GLY A 428 14.23 -59.77 30.02
C GLY A 428 13.22 -60.89 30.20
N MET A 429 11.94 -60.62 29.91
CA MET A 429 10.87 -61.63 29.96
C MET A 429 10.98 -62.70 28.86
N MET A 430 11.60 -62.40 27.71
CA MET A 430 11.84 -63.38 26.65
C MET A 430 13.04 -64.28 26.92
N ILE A 431 13.98 -63.83 27.76
CA ILE A 431 15.22 -64.54 28.09
C ILE A 431 15.07 -65.39 29.36
N GLU A 432 14.28 -64.94 30.34
CA GLU A 432 13.85 -65.76 31.50
C GLU A 432 12.96 -66.93 31.06
#